data_AF-A0A1Y5YVX6-F1
#
_entry.id   AF-A0A1Y5YVX6-F1
#
_cell.length_a   1.000
_cell.length_b   1.000
_cell.length_c   1.000
_cell.angle_alpha   90.00
_cell.angle_beta   90.00
_cell.angle_gamma   90.00
#
_symmetry.space_group_name_H-M   'P 1'
#
loop_
_entity.id
_entity.type
_entity.pdbx_description
1 polymer ?
#
loop_
_entity_poly.entity_id
_entity_poly.type
_entity_poly.pdbx_seq_one_letter_code
_entity_poly.pdbx_strand_id
1 'polypeptide(L)'
;MNEEVAQLLEQIDLRKNELLELTKTLIRFETPAPPARNTNEAQEFVAQFLRKRNFSVDKWDVYPNDPNVVGVKKGIESDTHKSLIINGHMDVAEISAYEAWETSPFEPFIRDGWLVGRGAADMKGGLAGALFAIQLLQEAGIELPGDLIFQSVIGEEVGEAGTLQCCKRGYDADFAVVVDTSDLHMQGQGGVITGWITVKSPQTFHDATRRQMIHAGGRLFGASAIEKMMKIVQSLQELERHWAVMKTYEGYPSGTTTINPAVIEGGRHAAFIADECRLWITVHFYPNETHEQIIKEIEEYIGKVAAVDPWLSENPPQFKWGGESMIVDRGEIFPSLEIDSEHAAVKTLSSVHESILSKNAILDMSATVTDGGWFSEFHIPAVIYGPGTLEEAHSINEKVEVEQLIEFTKVITAFIYEWCHTKK
;
A
#
# COMPACT_ATOMS: atom_id res chain seq x y z
N MET A 1 29.79 6.60 14.74
CA MET A 1 29.10 5.30 14.91
C MET A 1 29.54 4.67 16.22
N ASN A 2 28.58 4.24 17.04
CA ASN A 2 28.79 3.56 18.32
C ASN A 2 29.46 2.18 18.12
N GLU A 3 30.30 1.72 19.06
CA GLU A 3 30.97 0.42 19.01
C GLU A 3 29.97 -0.75 18.97
N GLU A 4 28.87 -0.68 19.73
CA GLU A 4 27.81 -1.70 19.70
C GLU A 4 27.15 -1.80 18.32
N VAL A 5 26.85 -0.64 17.72
CA VAL A 5 26.29 -0.58 16.36
C VAL A 5 27.27 -1.16 15.36
N ALA A 6 28.55 -0.80 15.43
CA ALA A 6 29.57 -1.34 14.52
C ALA A 6 29.67 -2.87 14.60
N GLN A 7 29.59 -3.44 15.81
CA GLN A 7 29.57 -4.90 16.00
C GLN A 7 28.32 -5.55 15.37
N LEU A 8 27.13 -4.94 15.53
CA LEU A 8 25.91 -5.42 14.88
C LEU A 8 26.04 -5.42 13.35
N LEU A 9 26.59 -4.34 12.78
CA LEU A 9 26.77 -4.24 11.32
C LEU A 9 27.72 -5.32 10.79
N GLU A 10 28.80 -5.61 11.51
CA GLU A 10 29.72 -6.71 11.17
C GLU A 10 29.02 -8.08 11.27
N GLN A 11 28.17 -8.29 12.27
CA GLN A 11 27.40 -9.53 12.39
C GLN A 11 26.44 -9.75 11.20
N ILE A 12 25.88 -8.69 10.63
CA ILE A 12 25.03 -8.80 9.42
C ILE A 12 25.83 -9.36 8.25
N ASP A 13 27.05 -8.88 8.02
CA ASP A 13 27.92 -9.39 6.96
C ASP A 13 28.32 -10.85 7.18
N LEU A 14 28.74 -11.18 8.41
CA LEU A 14 29.18 -12.52 8.77
C LEU A 14 28.04 -13.55 8.70
N ARG A 15 26.81 -13.12 8.98
CA ARG A 15 25.61 -13.97 9.06
C ARG A 15 24.62 -13.72 7.94
N LYS A 16 25.04 -13.13 6.82
CA LYS A 16 24.17 -12.87 5.65
C LYS A 16 23.40 -14.10 5.16
N ASN A 17 23.97 -15.31 5.29
CA ASN A 17 23.28 -16.54 4.90
C ASN A 17 22.05 -16.81 5.79
N GLU A 18 22.07 -16.40 7.05
CA GLU A 18 20.93 -16.52 7.96
C GLU A 18 19.82 -15.53 7.60
N LEU A 19 20.18 -14.28 7.27
CA LEU A 19 19.24 -13.30 6.70
C LEU A 19 18.58 -13.84 5.43
N LEU A 20 19.36 -14.41 4.52
CA LEU A 20 18.84 -14.96 3.27
C LEU A 20 17.95 -16.18 3.51
N GLU A 21 18.29 -17.08 4.43
CA GLU A 21 17.41 -18.21 4.77
C GLU A 21 16.14 -17.77 5.50
N LEU A 22 16.20 -16.73 6.33
CA LEU A 22 15.00 -16.11 6.91
C LEU A 22 14.09 -15.55 5.82
N THR A 23 14.66 -14.81 4.87
CA THR A 23 13.92 -14.25 3.73
C THR A 23 13.28 -15.34 2.88
N LYS A 24 14.04 -16.38 2.52
CA LYS A 24 13.51 -17.54 1.80
C LYS A 24 12.40 -18.27 2.58
N THR A 25 12.52 -18.34 3.90
CA THR A 25 11.49 -18.94 4.74
C THR A 25 10.19 -18.16 4.67
N LEU A 26 10.24 -16.82 4.72
CA LEU A 26 9.05 -15.99 4.56
C LEU A 26 8.43 -16.16 3.16
N ILE A 27 9.26 -16.16 2.10
CA ILE A 27 8.79 -16.35 0.72
C ILE A 27 8.08 -17.71 0.56
N ARG A 28 8.55 -18.78 1.20
CA ARG A 28 7.92 -20.11 1.11
C ARG A 28 6.50 -20.18 1.67
N PHE A 29 6.07 -19.22 2.48
CA PHE A 29 4.66 -19.12 2.85
C PHE A 29 3.87 -18.55 1.67
N GLU A 30 2.98 -19.36 1.11
CA GLU A 30 2.14 -18.98 -0.04
C GLU A 30 1.01 -18.06 0.42
N THR A 31 1.23 -16.75 0.34
CA THR A 31 0.28 -15.72 0.79
C THR A 31 -0.27 -14.81 -0.32
N PRO A 32 -0.58 -15.32 -1.54
CA PRO A 32 -1.04 -14.45 -2.62
C PRO A 32 -2.41 -13.83 -2.32
N ALA A 33 -2.57 -12.58 -2.73
CA ALA A 33 -3.76 -11.78 -2.58
C ALA A 33 -4.08 -11.10 -3.93
N PRO A 34 -5.18 -11.49 -4.62
CA PRO A 34 -6.11 -12.59 -4.33
C PRO A 34 -5.49 -14.02 -4.33
N PRO A 35 -6.12 -15.02 -3.66
CA PRO A 35 -7.41 -14.96 -2.96
C PRO A 35 -7.37 -14.33 -1.56
N ALA A 36 -6.17 -13.99 -1.05
CA ALA A 36 -5.93 -13.52 0.32
C ALA A 36 -6.37 -14.54 1.39
N ARG A 37 -6.37 -14.14 2.67
CA ARG A 37 -6.88 -14.94 3.79
C ARG A 37 -6.17 -16.28 4.02
N ASN A 38 -4.88 -16.27 3.74
CA ASN A 38 -3.99 -17.42 3.73
C ASN A 38 -2.72 -17.18 4.56
N THR A 39 -2.67 -16.11 5.38
CA THR A 39 -1.42 -15.72 6.06
C THR A 39 -1.20 -16.38 7.42
N ASN A 40 -2.18 -17.11 7.97
CA ASN A 40 -2.11 -17.62 9.36
C ASN A 40 -0.84 -18.43 9.70
N GLU A 41 -0.34 -19.26 8.78
CA GLU A 41 0.91 -20.00 9.03
C GLU A 41 2.14 -19.09 9.07
N ALA A 42 2.23 -18.14 8.14
CA ALA A 42 3.29 -17.13 8.09
C ALA A 42 3.26 -16.23 9.33
N GLN A 43 2.07 -15.80 9.72
CA GLN A 43 1.83 -14.99 10.91
C GLN A 43 2.17 -15.76 12.19
N GLU A 44 1.83 -17.04 12.29
CA GLU A 44 2.25 -17.86 13.42
C GLU A 44 3.79 -18.00 13.48
N PHE A 45 4.47 -18.11 12.35
CA PHE A 45 5.93 -18.09 12.31
C PHE A 45 6.50 -16.78 12.88
N VAL A 46 5.98 -15.62 12.45
CA VAL A 46 6.40 -14.31 12.97
C VAL A 46 6.10 -14.18 14.46
N ALA A 47 4.91 -14.59 14.90
CA ALA A 47 4.52 -14.56 16.32
C ALA A 47 5.49 -15.39 17.19
N GLN A 48 5.85 -16.59 16.74
CA GLN A 48 6.82 -17.44 17.45
C GLN A 48 8.23 -16.86 17.41
N PHE A 49 8.63 -16.24 16.29
CA PHE A 49 9.91 -15.57 16.15
C PHE A 49 10.06 -14.45 17.19
N LEU A 50 9.05 -13.60 17.33
CA LEU A 50 9.04 -12.48 18.27
C LEU A 50 8.97 -12.95 19.73
N ARG A 51 8.12 -13.95 20.05
CA ARG A 51 8.03 -14.53 21.41
C ARG A 51 9.37 -15.08 21.89
N LYS A 52 10.11 -15.79 21.03
CA LYS A 52 11.45 -16.32 21.36
C LYS A 52 12.46 -15.23 21.68
N ARG A 53 12.22 -13.99 21.24
CA ARG A 53 13.06 -12.81 21.47
C ARG A 53 12.48 -11.88 22.55
N ASN A 54 11.60 -12.41 23.40
CA ASN A 54 11.01 -11.74 24.56
C ASN A 54 10.19 -10.49 24.20
N PHE A 55 9.50 -10.51 23.06
CA PHE A 55 8.43 -9.54 22.76
C PHE A 55 7.11 -10.03 23.38
N SER A 56 6.29 -9.10 23.85
CA SER A 56 4.88 -9.39 24.13
C SER A 56 4.13 -9.39 22.79
N VAL A 57 3.50 -10.52 22.45
CA VAL A 57 2.89 -10.70 21.12
C VAL A 57 1.38 -10.74 21.24
N ASP A 58 0.73 -9.82 20.54
CA ASP A 58 -0.69 -9.86 20.23
C ASP A 58 -0.89 -10.45 18.82
N LYS A 59 -1.81 -11.40 18.71
CA LYS A 59 -2.21 -12.02 17.44
C LYS A 59 -3.73 -12.12 17.44
N TRP A 60 -4.38 -11.50 16.47
CA TRP A 60 -5.83 -11.52 16.36
C TRP A 60 -6.27 -11.59 14.90
N ASP A 61 -7.32 -12.36 14.65
CA ASP A 61 -7.97 -12.48 13.35
C ASP A 61 -8.59 -11.13 12.97
N VAL A 62 -8.13 -10.54 11.87
CA VAL A 62 -8.81 -9.43 11.20
C VAL A 62 -9.93 -10.01 10.32
N TYR A 63 -9.60 -11.08 9.59
CA TYR A 63 -10.57 -11.97 8.95
C TYR A 63 -10.45 -13.37 9.55
N PRO A 64 -11.49 -14.23 9.42
CA PRO A 64 -11.43 -15.58 9.97
C PRO A 64 -10.19 -16.35 9.48
N ASN A 65 -9.35 -16.79 10.42
CA ASN A 65 -8.09 -17.48 10.15
C ASN A 65 -7.09 -16.65 9.30
N ASP A 66 -7.15 -15.32 9.41
CA ASP A 66 -6.18 -14.41 8.81
C ASP A 66 -5.82 -13.30 9.81
N PRO A 67 -4.81 -13.56 10.68
CA PRO A 67 -4.51 -12.68 11.78
C PRO A 67 -3.43 -11.63 11.44
N ASN A 68 -3.55 -10.46 12.06
CA ASN A 68 -2.40 -9.59 12.26
C ASN A 68 -1.54 -10.10 13.42
N VAL A 69 -0.24 -9.81 13.38
CA VAL A 69 0.69 -10.04 14.49
C VAL A 69 1.40 -8.75 14.84
N VAL A 70 1.32 -8.37 16.11
CA VAL A 70 2.07 -7.25 16.66
C VAL A 70 2.92 -7.72 17.84
N GLY A 71 4.23 -7.54 17.73
CA GLY A 71 5.17 -7.71 18.83
C GLY A 71 5.50 -6.36 19.45
N VAL A 72 5.42 -6.26 20.77
CA VAL A 72 5.87 -5.09 21.53
C VAL A 72 7.02 -5.48 22.46
N LYS A 73 8.16 -4.82 22.28
CA LYS A 73 9.27 -4.83 23.23
C LYS A 73 9.26 -3.49 23.97
N LYS A 74 8.86 -3.52 25.24
CA LYS A 74 8.96 -2.35 26.11
C LYS A 74 10.42 -2.01 26.34
N GLY A 75 10.74 -0.73 26.17
CA GLY A 75 12.04 -0.19 26.48
C GLY A 75 12.27 -0.08 27.99
N ILE A 76 13.53 0.08 28.39
CA ILE A 76 13.90 0.23 29.81
C ILE A 76 13.55 1.62 30.37
N GLU A 77 13.31 2.61 29.49
CA GLU A 77 13.01 4.00 29.83
C GLU A 77 11.90 4.58 28.93
N SER A 78 10.87 3.77 28.61
CA SER A 78 9.80 4.04 27.61
C SER A 78 9.13 5.42 27.71
N ASP A 79 9.00 5.95 28.92
CA ASP A 79 8.34 7.24 29.15
C ASP A 79 9.18 8.43 28.68
N THR A 80 10.49 8.25 28.54
CA THR A 80 11.46 9.33 28.30
C THR A 80 12.23 9.21 26.98
N HIS A 81 12.11 8.08 26.27
CA HIS A 81 12.79 7.82 25.01
C HIS A 81 11.81 7.53 23.87
N LYS A 82 12.21 7.89 22.65
CA LYS A 82 11.38 7.78 21.45
C LYS A 82 11.05 6.32 21.15
N SER A 83 9.80 6.08 20.81
CA SER A 83 9.27 4.78 20.40
C SER A 83 9.24 4.65 18.87
N LEU A 84 9.26 3.40 18.39
CA LEU A 84 9.30 3.09 16.96
C LEU A 84 8.34 1.96 16.60
N ILE A 85 7.56 2.17 15.54
CA ILE A 85 6.89 1.10 14.82
C ILE A 85 7.73 0.72 13.59
N ILE A 86 7.97 -0.57 13.42
CA ILE A 86 8.38 -1.17 12.15
C ILE A 86 7.19 -1.95 11.61
N ASN A 87 6.73 -1.62 10.41
CA ASN A 87 5.52 -2.17 9.82
C ASN A 87 5.82 -2.80 8.45
N GLY A 88 5.14 -3.91 8.15
CA GLY A 88 5.15 -4.50 6.83
C GLY A 88 4.08 -5.58 6.62
N HIS A 89 3.62 -5.71 5.39
CA HIS A 89 2.59 -6.66 4.99
C HIS A 89 3.18 -8.04 4.63
N MET A 90 2.42 -9.10 4.91
CA MET A 90 2.83 -10.50 4.73
C MET A 90 2.20 -11.15 3.49
N ASP A 91 1.06 -10.62 3.05
CA ASP A 91 0.49 -10.96 1.75
C ASP A 91 1.40 -10.52 0.60
N VAL A 92 1.12 -11.02 -0.59
CA VAL A 92 1.89 -10.72 -1.79
C VAL A 92 0.93 -10.66 -2.98
N ALA A 93 1.29 -9.92 -4.02
CA ALA A 93 0.52 -9.84 -5.24
C ALA A 93 0.11 -11.20 -5.83
N GLU A 94 -1.02 -11.20 -6.53
CA GLU A 94 -1.55 -12.35 -7.27
C GLU A 94 -0.48 -12.99 -8.18
N ILE A 95 -0.59 -14.30 -8.33
CA ILE A 95 0.19 -15.05 -9.31
C ILE A 95 -0.79 -15.65 -10.32
N SER A 96 -0.58 -15.33 -11.60
CA SER A 96 -1.31 -15.93 -12.70
C SER A 96 -0.67 -17.23 -13.15
N ALA A 97 -1.49 -18.25 -13.44
CA ALA A 97 -1.03 -19.53 -14.00
C ALA A 97 -0.37 -19.40 -15.39
N TYR A 98 -0.48 -18.24 -16.04
CA TYR A 98 0.14 -17.95 -17.33
C TYR A 98 1.53 -17.29 -17.21
N GLU A 99 1.95 -16.93 -16.01
CA GLU A 99 3.27 -16.35 -15.77
C GLU A 99 4.35 -17.42 -15.90
N ALA A 100 5.33 -17.16 -16.77
CA ALA A 100 6.44 -18.06 -17.00
C ALA A 100 7.55 -17.84 -15.97
N TRP A 101 7.32 -18.33 -14.75
CA TRP A 101 8.34 -18.35 -13.71
C TRP A 101 9.41 -19.41 -13.99
N GLU A 102 10.66 -19.11 -13.63
CA GLU A 102 11.77 -20.03 -13.82
C GLU A 102 11.75 -21.21 -12.83
N THR A 103 11.31 -20.94 -11.61
CA THR A 103 10.98 -21.92 -10.56
C THR A 103 9.61 -21.60 -9.99
N SER A 104 9.05 -22.43 -9.10
CA SER A 104 7.84 -22.01 -8.39
C SER A 104 8.07 -20.64 -7.70
N PRO A 105 7.11 -19.69 -7.76
CA PRO A 105 7.25 -18.37 -7.14
C PRO A 105 7.59 -18.41 -5.65
N PHE A 106 7.19 -19.49 -4.97
CA PHE A 106 7.40 -19.73 -3.55
C PHE A 106 8.53 -20.74 -3.26
N GLU A 107 9.32 -21.11 -4.28
CA GLU A 107 10.58 -21.85 -4.15
C GLU A 107 11.76 -20.92 -4.41
N PRO A 108 12.12 -20.06 -3.45
CA PRO A 108 13.08 -18.99 -3.69
C PRO A 108 14.49 -19.52 -3.89
N PHE A 109 15.21 -18.90 -4.82
CA PHE A 109 16.59 -19.24 -5.15
C PHE A 109 17.46 -18.00 -5.30
N ILE A 110 18.78 -18.20 -5.26
CA ILE A 110 19.74 -17.12 -5.49
C ILE A 110 20.41 -17.37 -6.83
N ARG A 111 20.48 -16.34 -7.67
CA ARG A 111 21.21 -16.36 -8.93
C ARG A 111 21.77 -14.99 -9.24
N ASP A 112 23.04 -14.95 -9.64
CA ASP A 112 23.73 -13.74 -10.11
C ASP A 112 23.62 -12.54 -9.13
N GLY A 113 23.61 -12.80 -7.82
CA GLY A 113 23.51 -11.76 -6.78
C GLY A 113 22.08 -11.38 -6.40
N TRP A 114 21.07 -11.98 -7.01
CA TRP A 114 19.65 -11.71 -6.75
C TRP A 114 18.99 -12.87 -6.01
N LEU A 115 18.15 -12.55 -5.03
CA LEU A 115 17.22 -13.49 -4.42
C LEU A 115 15.90 -13.39 -5.18
N VAL A 116 15.49 -14.47 -5.86
CA VAL A 116 14.27 -14.54 -6.68
C VAL A 116 13.17 -15.27 -5.92
N GLY A 117 11.96 -14.72 -5.93
CA GLY A 117 10.74 -15.29 -5.36
C GLY A 117 9.65 -14.23 -5.19
N ARG A 118 8.37 -14.62 -5.23
CA ARG A 118 7.24 -13.69 -5.01
C ARG A 118 7.30 -13.15 -3.58
N GLY A 119 7.28 -11.83 -3.45
CA GLY A 119 7.47 -11.09 -2.21
C GLY A 119 8.92 -10.87 -1.79
N ALA A 120 9.90 -11.22 -2.64
CA ALA A 120 11.30 -10.92 -2.38
C ALA A 120 11.56 -9.41 -2.32
N ALA A 121 11.00 -8.65 -3.26
CA ALA A 121 10.99 -7.19 -3.22
C ALA A 121 9.85 -6.70 -2.33
N ASP A 122 8.63 -7.20 -2.55
CA ASP A 122 7.38 -6.64 -2.02
C ASP A 122 6.56 -7.61 -1.14
N MET A 123 6.73 -7.62 0.18
CA MET A 123 7.79 -6.92 0.93
C MET A 123 8.44 -7.81 1.99
N LYS A 124 8.45 -9.13 1.76
CA LYS A 124 9.03 -10.12 2.69
C LYS A 124 10.54 -9.97 2.85
N GLY A 125 11.23 -9.39 1.86
CA GLY A 125 12.63 -8.94 2.00
C GLY A 125 12.81 -7.93 3.13
N GLY A 126 12.03 -6.84 3.10
CA GLY A 126 12.00 -5.83 4.15
C GLY A 126 11.64 -6.39 5.53
N LEU A 127 10.59 -7.23 5.60
CA LEU A 127 10.22 -7.92 6.84
C LEU A 127 11.36 -8.78 7.40
N ALA A 128 12.03 -9.56 6.54
CA ALA A 128 13.14 -10.42 6.96
C ALA A 128 14.32 -9.60 7.50
N GLY A 129 14.68 -8.50 6.83
CA GLY A 129 15.74 -7.59 7.29
C GLY A 129 15.43 -7.00 8.67
N ALA A 130 14.21 -6.52 8.89
CA ALA A 130 13.78 -5.98 10.18
C ALA A 130 13.72 -7.06 11.29
N LEU A 131 13.22 -8.26 11.00
CA LEU A 131 13.22 -9.38 11.95
C LEU A 131 14.65 -9.81 12.31
N PHE A 132 15.56 -9.79 11.33
CA PHE A 132 16.97 -10.11 11.56
C PHE A 132 17.66 -9.03 12.42
N ALA A 133 17.36 -7.75 12.20
CA ALA A 133 17.80 -6.66 13.07
C ALA A 133 17.38 -6.87 14.53
N ILE A 134 16.09 -7.22 14.75
CA ILE A 134 15.55 -7.54 16.08
C ILE A 134 16.29 -8.73 16.71
N GLN A 135 16.60 -9.76 15.93
CA GLN A 135 17.36 -10.91 16.40
C GLN A 135 18.75 -10.51 16.89
N LEU A 136 19.50 -9.74 16.09
CA LEU A 136 20.85 -9.35 16.44
C LEU A 136 20.90 -8.45 17.68
N LEU A 137 19.97 -7.50 17.80
CA LEU A 137 19.83 -6.66 19.00
C LEU A 137 19.61 -7.52 20.26
N GLN A 138 18.72 -8.52 20.17
CA GLN A 138 18.44 -9.41 21.28
C GLN A 138 19.62 -10.31 21.65
N GLU A 139 20.30 -10.90 20.66
CA GLU A 139 21.45 -11.79 20.87
C GLU A 139 22.67 -11.05 21.41
N ALA A 140 22.84 -9.78 21.03
CA ALA A 140 23.84 -8.88 21.60
C ALA A 140 23.51 -8.45 23.05
N GLY A 141 22.31 -8.72 23.54
CA GLY A 141 21.86 -8.32 24.87
C GLY A 141 21.58 -6.82 25.00
N ILE A 142 21.30 -6.14 23.88
CA ILE A 142 21.02 -4.70 23.86
C ILE A 142 19.59 -4.47 24.34
N GLU A 143 19.44 -3.68 25.41
CA GLU A 143 18.16 -3.22 25.91
C GLU A 143 17.89 -1.80 25.42
N LEU A 144 16.92 -1.63 24.53
CA LEU A 144 16.54 -0.32 24.00
C LEU A 144 15.86 0.52 25.09
N PRO A 145 16.19 1.82 25.24
CA PRO A 145 15.48 2.72 26.15
C PRO A 145 14.04 2.98 25.74
N GLY A 146 13.81 3.22 24.44
CA GLY A 146 12.49 3.41 23.84
C GLY A 146 11.79 2.10 23.45
N ASP A 147 10.47 2.18 23.28
CA ASP A 147 9.66 1.03 22.86
C ASP A 147 9.90 0.69 21.39
N LEU A 148 10.04 -0.61 21.08
CA LEU A 148 10.07 -1.12 19.70
C LEU A 148 8.84 -1.99 19.46
N ILE A 149 8.07 -1.63 18.45
CA ILE A 149 6.85 -2.31 18.03
C ILE A 149 7.08 -2.85 16.62
N PHE A 150 6.88 -4.14 16.42
CA PHE A 150 6.94 -4.78 15.10
C PHE A 150 5.54 -5.24 14.69
N GLN A 151 5.09 -4.80 13.52
CA GLN A 151 3.78 -5.13 12.96
C GLN A 151 3.99 -5.95 11.68
N SER A 152 3.51 -7.19 11.69
CA SER A 152 3.31 -7.99 10.48
C SER A 152 1.82 -8.05 10.20
N VAL A 153 1.42 -7.41 9.12
CA VAL A 153 0.01 -7.18 8.80
C VAL A 153 -0.41 -7.95 7.55
N ILE A 154 -1.72 -7.97 7.30
CA ILE A 154 -2.33 -8.61 6.14
C ILE A 154 -3.01 -7.58 5.23
N GLY A 155 -3.33 -8.00 4.02
CA GLY A 155 -4.38 -7.43 3.17
C GLY A 155 -4.02 -6.12 2.50
N GLU A 156 -2.75 -5.72 2.48
CA GLU A 156 -2.30 -4.51 1.79
C GLU A 156 -2.64 -4.62 0.29
N GLU A 157 -2.28 -5.73 -0.36
CA GLU A 157 -2.40 -5.95 -1.81
C GLU A 157 -3.85 -5.97 -2.33
N VAL A 158 -4.83 -6.05 -1.43
CA VAL A 158 -6.26 -6.15 -1.74
C VAL A 158 -7.12 -5.13 -0.98
N GLY A 159 -6.50 -4.12 -0.36
CA GLY A 159 -7.21 -3.08 0.40
C GLY A 159 -7.91 -3.58 1.67
N GLU A 160 -7.61 -4.81 2.12
CA GLU A 160 -8.05 -5.42 3.38
C GLU A 160 -7.14 -4.99 4.55
N ALA A 161 -6.90 -3.68 4.64
CA ALA A 161 -5.80 -3.05 5.37
C ALA A 161 -5.61 -3.51 6.83
N GLY A 162 -4.62 -4.38 7.06
CA GLY A 162 -4.21 -4.82 8.38
C GLY A 162 -3.59 -3.69 9.21
N THR A 163 -2.83 -2.76 8.60
CA THR A 163 -2.24 -1.62 9.32
C THR A 163 -3.31 -0.70 9.92
N LEU A 164 -4.42 -0.45 9.22
CA LEU A 164 -5.58 0.25 9.77
C LEU A 164 -6.09 -0.42 11.06
N GLN A 165 -6.13 -1.76 11.10
CA GLN A 165 -6.59 -2.49 12.27
C GLN A 165 -5.61 -2.39 13.44
N CYS A 166 -4.30 -2.36 13.17
CA CYS A 166 -3.29 -2.08 14.20
C CYS A 166 -3.50 -0.69 14.82
N CYS A 167 -3.73 0.33 14.00
CA CYS A 167 -3.98 1.69 14.47
C CYS A 167 -5.30 1.78 15.26
N LYS A 168 -6.40 1.21 14.75
CA LYS A 168 -7.69 1.13 15.47
C LYS A 168 -7.60 0.39 16.81
N ARG A 169 -6.69 -0.59 16.91
CA ARG A 169 -6.43 -1.34 18.15
C ARG A 169 -5.66 -0.52 19.18
N GLY A 170 -5.11 0.63 18.79
CA GLY A 170 -4.44 1.58 19.67
C GLY A 170 -2.91 1.42 19.73
N TYR A 171 -2.31 0.75 18.74
CA TYR A 171 -0.86 0.79 18.61
C TYR A 171 -0.40 2.15 18.08
N ASP A 172 0.55 2.75 18.78
CA ASP A 172 1.04 4.10 18.55
C ASP A 172 2.54 4.18 18.90
N ALA A 173 3.24 5.13 18.28
CA ALA A 173 4.66 5.40 18.51
C ALA A 173 5.05 6.83 18.08
N ASP A 174 6.22 7.29 18.52
CA ASP A 174 6.77 8.59 18.10
C ASP A 174 7.13 8.63 16.61
N PHE A 175 7.33 7.48 15.98
CA PHE A 175 7.61 7.34 14.54
C PHE A 175 7.28 5.93 14.03
N ALA A 176 6.98 5.80 12.74
CA ALA A 176 6.84 4.51 12.05
C ALA A 176 7.72 4.41 10.80
N VAL A 177 8.24 3.22 10.52
CA VAL A 177 8.87 2.88 9.24
C VAL A 177 8.10 1.73 8.61
N VAL A 178 7.58 1.96 7.40
CA VAL A 178 7.02 0.91 6.55
C VAL A 178 8.17 0.36 5.71
N VAL A 179 8.52 -0.91 5.91
CA VAL A 179 9.74 -1.50 5.31
C VAL A 179 9.54 -1.96 3.86
N ASP A 180 8.68 -1.27 3.14
CA ASP A 180 8.22 -1.59 1.78
C ASP A 180 9.26 -1.25 0.71
N THR A 181 9.06 -1.76 -0.50
CA THR A 181 9.92 -1.59 -1.65
C THR A 181 10.13 -0.11 -1.98
N SER A 182 11.35 0.40 -1.83
CA SER A 182 11.63 1.81 -2.08
C SER A 182 13.01 2.12 -2.66
N ASP A 183 13.76 1.12 -3.12
CA ASP A 183 15.16 1.25 -3.58
C ASP A 183 16.07 1.93 -2.54
N LEU A 184 15.77 1.75 -1.24
CA LEU A 184 16.40 2.49 -0.13
C LEU A 184 16.21 4.02 -0.19
N HIS A 185 15.19 4.51 -0.89
CA HIS A 185 14.74 5.89 -0.80
C HIS A 185 13.77 6.02 0.39
N MET A 186 13.75 7.22 0.99
CA MET A 186 12.79 7.59 2.02
C MET A 186 11.60 8.24 1.34
N GLN A 187 10.47 7.54 1.29
CA GLN A 187 9.34 7.97 0.48
C GLN A 187 8.13 8.36 1.33
N GLY A 188 7.42 9.39 0.86
CA GLY A 188 5.99 9.54 1.11
C GLY A 188 5.18 8.84 0.02
N GLN A 189 3.86 8.97 0.06
CA GLN A 189 2.95 8.53 -1.01
C GLN A 189 1.74 9.45 -1.14
N GLY A 190 1.18 9.51 -2.35
CA GLY A 190 -0.16 9.99 -2.60
C GLY A 190 -1.19 8.98 -2.10
N GLY A 191 -2.46 9.32 -2.23
CA GLY A 191 -3.54 8.40 -1.87
C GLY A 191 -4.25 7.85 -3.10
N VAL A 192 -5.00 6.78 -2.87
CA VAL A 192 -5.88 6.17 -3.86
C VAL A 192 -7.26 5.99 -3.27
N ILE A 193 -8.28 6.30 -4.06
CA ILE A 193 -9.65 5.90 -3.76
C ILE A 193 -10.31 5.30 -4.99
N THR A 194 -11.08 4.24 -4.78
CA THR A 194 -11.90 3.65 -5.84
C THR A 194 -13.38 3.92 -5.61
N GLY A 195 -14.15 3.94 -6.69
CA GLY A 195 -15.59 4.15 -6.60
C GLY A 195 -16.38 3.81 -7.84
N TRP A 196 -17.65 3.51 -7.63
CA TRP A 196 -18.62 3.20 -8.65
C TRP A 196 -19.47 4.41 -8.99
N ILE A 197 -19.53 4.74 -10.28
CA ILE A 197 -20.48 5.68 -10.86
C ILE A 197 -21.56 4.87 -11.57
N THR A 198 -22.82 5.01 -11.16
CA THR A 198 -23.94 4.28 -11.73
C THR A 198 -24.91 5.23 -12.42
N VAL A 199 -25.15 5.01 -13.71
CA VAL A 199 -26.24 5.63 -14.45
C VAL A 199 -27.38 4.62 -14.56
N LYS A 200 -28.55 4.99 -14.05
CA LYS A 200 -29.70 4.08 -13.99
C LYS A 200 -30.96 4.76 -14.52
N SER A 201 -31.62 4.09 -15.45
CA SER A 201 -32.92 4.47 -15.95
C SER A 201 -34.02 3.98 -15.00
N PRO A 202 -35.03 4.82 -14.70
CA PRO A 202 -36.17 4.43 -13.88
C PRO A 202 -37.11 3.46 -14.61
N GLN A 203 -36.98 3.33 -15.93
CA GLN A 203 -37.81 2.48 -16.77
C GLN A 203 -36.94 1.64 -17.71
N THR A 204 -37.36 0.41 -17.96
CA THR A 204 -36.77 -0.42 -19.00
C THR A 204 -37.61 -0.36 -20.28
N PHE A 205 -36.95 -0.20 -21.42
CA PHE A 205 -37.59 -0.17 -22.73
C PHE A 205 -37.07 -1.28 -23.64
N HIS A 206 -37.92 -1.77 -24.54
CA HIS A 206 -37.52 -2.69 -25.61
C HIS A 206 -36.67 -1.93 -26.65
N ASP A 207 -35.67 -2.56 -27.27
CA ASP A 207 -34.78 -1.93 -28.27
C ASP A 207 -35.56 -1.31 -29.46
N ALA A 208 -36.67 -1.91 -29.88
CA ALA A 208 -37.57 -1.39 -30.90
C ALA A 208 -38.14 0.01 -30.60
N THR A 209 -38.14 0.44 -29.33
CA THR A 209 -38.55 1.79 -28.93
C THR A 209 -37.49 2.86 -29.22
N ARG A 210 -36.24 2.47 -29.56
CA ARG A 210 -35.12 3.39 -29.82
C ARG A 210 -35.48 4.50 -30.78
N ARG A 211 -36.22 4.18 -31.85
CA ARG A 211 -36.69 5.15 -32.85
C ARG A 211 -37.46 6.32 -32.22
N GLN A 212 -38.23 6.05 -31.15
CA GLN A 212 -39.04 7.05 -30.46
C GLN A 212 -38.21 7.93 -29.50
N MET A 213 -36.96 7.57 -29.22
CA MET A 213 -36.04 8.31 -28.35
C MET A 213 -35.06 9.19 -29.14
N ILE A 214 -34.56 8.72 -30.29
CA ILE A 214 -33.41 9.36 -30.99
C ILE A 214 -33.77 10.15 -32.25
N HIS A 215 -35.03 10.15 -32.68
CA HIS A 215 -35.46 10.82 -33.90
C HIS A 215 -36.51 11.91 -33.66
N ALA A 216 -36.50 12.94 -34.52
CA ALA A 216 -37.49 14.00 -34.52
C ALA A 216 -38.92 13.44 -34.57
N GLY A 217 -39.79 13.93 -33.69
CA GLY A 217 -41.16 13.44 -33.53
C GLY A 217 -41.31 12.18 -32.67
N GLY A 218 -40.21 11.55 -32.28
CA GLY A 218 -40.17 10.61 -31.16
C GLY A 218 -40.45 11.35 -29.86
N ARG A 219 -41.49 10.93 -29.13
CA ARG A 219 -41.96 11.57 -27.89
C ARG A 219 -41.64 10.74 -26.65
N LEU A 220 -40.81 9.72 -26.79
CA LEU A 220 -40.42 8.86 -25.69
C LEU A 220 -39.18 9.45 -25.01
N PHE A 221 -39.36 9.95 -23.80
CA PHE A 221 -38.26 10.46 -22.99
C PHE A 221 -37.56 9.29 -22.29
N GLY A 222 -36.42 8.90 -22.85
CA GLY A 222 -35.60 7.80 -22.36
C GLY A 222 -34.19 7.91 -22.95
N ALA A 223 -33.23 7.19 -22.35
CA ALA A 223 -31.87 7.13 -22.85
C ALA A 223 -31.27 5.74 -22.62
N SER A 224 -30.26 5.41 -23.42
CA SER A 224 -29.39 4.29 -23.12
C SER A 224 -28.41 4.69 -22.01
N ALA A 225 -28.43 3.98 -20.88
CA ALA A 225 -27.50 4.20 -19.79
C ALA A 225 -26.04 4.03 -20.23
N ILE A 226 -25.76 3.12 -21.17
CA ILE A 226 -24.43 2.95 -21.77
C ILE A 226 -24.02 4.23 -22.53
N GLU A 227 -24.89 4.78 -23.37
CA GLU A 227 -24.58 6.01 -24.13
C GLU A 227 -24.38 7.21 -23.21
N LYS A 228 -25.11 7.26 -22.10
CA LYS A 228 -24.91 8.30 -21.08
C LYS A 228 -23.63 8.09 -20.29
N MET A 229 -23.24 6.86 -20.01
CA MET A 229 -21.94 6.57 -19.38
C MET A 229 -20.77 7.01 -20.27
N MET A 230 -20.87 6.92 -21.60
CA MET A 230 -19.85 7.46 -22.49
C MET A 230 -19.59 8.96 -22.30
N LYS A 231 -20.63 9.73 -21.99
CA LYS A 231 -20.51 11.16 -21.67
C LYS A 231 -19.80 11.36 -20.33
N ILE A 232 -20.11 10.54 -19.32
CA ILE A 232 -19.42 10.57 -18.02
C ILE A 232 -17.93 10.25 -18.19
N VAL A 233 -17.58 9.21 -18.94
CA VAL A 233 -16.17 8.84 -19.22
C VAL A 233 -15.42 10.00 -19.89
N GLN A 234 -16.00 10.62 -20.92
CA GLN A 234 -15.37 11.77 -21.58
C GLN A 234 -15.13 12.94 -20.62
N SER A 235 -16.10 13.21 -19.74
CA SER A 235 -15.99 14.25 -18.74
C SER A 235 -14.92 13.95 -17.68
N LEU A 236 -14.80 12.71 -17.20
CA LEU A 236 -13.70 12.33 -16.30
C LEU A 236 -12.33 12.56 -16.96
N GLN A 237 -12.18 12.24 -18.24
CA GLN A 237 -10.94 12.51 -18.99
C GLN A 237 -10.67 14.02 -19.16
N GLU A 238 -11.70 14.85 -19.26
CA GLU A 238 -11.54 16.31 -19.27
C GLU A 238 -11.07 16.84 -17.91
N LEU A 239 -11.61 16.31 -16.82
CA LEU A 239 -11.19 16.65 -15.46
C LEU A 239 -9.75 16.20 -15.19
N GLU A 240 -9.39 14.97 -15.56
CA GLU A 240 -8.02 14.45 -15.45
C GLU A 240 -7.02 15.34 -16.21
N ARG A 241 -7.32 15.72 -17.46
CA ARG A 241 -6.45 16.64 -18.22
C ARG A 241 -6.32 18.01 -17.56
N HIS A 242 -7.37 18.47 -16.88
CA HIS A 242 -7.31 19.71 -16.12
C HIS A 242 -6.40 19.56 -14.90
N TRP A 243 -6.54 18.48 -14.13
CA TRP A 243 -5.67 18.16 -13.00
C TRP A 243 -4.21 18.04 -13.40
N ALA A 244 -3.93 17.35 -14.51
CA ALA A 244 -2.57 17.16 -15.01
C ALA A 244 -1.81 18.48 -15.27
N VAL A 245 -2.53 19.58 -15.51
CA VAL A 245 -1.94 20.90 -15.72
C VAL A 245 -1.98 21.76 -14.46
N MET A 246 -3.02 21.64 -13.64
CA MET A 246 -3.30 22.58 -12.54
C MET A 246 -2.86 22.10 -11.17
N LYS A 247 -2.73 20.79 -10.97
CA LYS A 247 -2.30 20.19 -9.71
C LYS A 247 -0.81 19.84 -9.79
N THR A 248 -0.08 20.14 -8.73
CA THR A 248 1.33 19.81 -8.58
C THR A 248 1.63 19.53 -7.12
N TYR A 249 2.58 18.64 -6.88
CA TYR A 249 3.11 18.37 -5.55
C TYR A 249 4.63 18.14 -5.65
N GLU A 250 5.38 18.60 -4.67
CA GLU A 250 6.84 18.46 -4.66
C GLU A 250 7.25 16.97 -4.57
N GLY A 251 8.22 16.55 -5.37
CA GLY A 251 8.63 15.14 -5.45
C GLY A 251 7.82 14.28 -6.41
N TYR A 252 6.69 14.77 -6.94
CA TYR A 252 5.94 14.07 -7.99
C TYR A 252 6.16 14.68 -9.39
N PRO A 253 6.22 13.84 -10.45
CA PRO A 253 6.05 14.30 -11.82
C PRO A 253 4.69 15.00 -12.01
N SER A 254 4.62 15.93 -12.97
CA SER A 254 3.33 16.52 -13.37
C SER A 254 2.43 15.46 -14.00
N GLY A 255 1.15 15.46 -13.63
CA GLY A 255 0.16 14.51 -14.16
C GLY A 255 0.02 13.20 -13.38
N THR A 256 0.62 13.08 -12.19
CA THR A 256 0.47 11.88 -11.34
C THR A 256 -0.98 11.66 -10.86
N THR A 257 -1.77 12.71 -10.68
CA THR A 257 -3.18 12.60 -10.26
C THR A 257 -4.07 12.16 -11.43
N THR A 258 -4.29 10.86 -11.52
CA THR A 258 -5.01 10.20 -12.62
C THR A 258 -6.40 9.73 -12.19
N ILE A 259 -7.32 9.67 -13.16
CA ILE A 259 -8.66 9.08 -13.00
C ILE A 259 -8.76 7.93 -14.00
N ASN A 260 -8.58 6.70 -13.53
CA ASN A 260 -8.62 5.51 -14.37
C ASN A 260 -10.02 4.89 -14.42
N PRO A 261 -10.71 4.85 -15.57
CA PRO A 261 -11.95 4.08 -15.75
C PRO A 261 -11.62 2.58 -15.91
N ALA A 262 -11.61 1.86 -14.79
CA ALA A 262 -11.08 0.50 -14.72
C ALA A 262 -12.06 -0.58 -15.23
N VAL A 263 -13.34 -0.51 -14.83
CA VAL A 263 -14.35 -1.53 -15.18
C VAL A 263 -15.66 -0.87 -15.62
N ILE A 264 -16.23 -1.29 -16.74
CA ILE A 264 -17.55 -0.85 -17.19
C ILE A 264 -18.50 -2.04 -17.38
N GLU A 265 -19.66 -1.98 -16.73
CA GLU A 265 -20.71 -2.99 -16.82
C GLU A 265 -22.00 -2.29 -17.26
N GLY A 266 -22.67 -2.75 -18.33
CA GLY A 266 -23.86 -2.05 -18.80
C GLY A 266 -24.78 -2.85 -19.68
N GLY A 267 -26.08 -2.57 -19.54
CA GLY A 267 -27.15 -3.30 -20.20
C GLY A 267 -27.34 -4.72 -19.64
N ARG A 268 -28.47 -5.33 -20.00
CA ARG A 268 -28.84 -6.68 -19.52
C ARG A 268 -29.07 -7.70 -20.63
N HIS A 269 -29.56 -7.25 -21.78
CA HIS A 269 -29.81 -8.09 -22.95
C HIS A 269 -30.06 -7.20 -24.19
N ALA A 270 -29.69 -7.67 -25.39
CA ALA A 270 -29.72 -6.89 -26.62
C ALA A 270 -31.13 -6.40 -27.04
N ALA A 271 -32.19 -7.08 -26.59
CA ALA A 271 -33.57 -6.70 -26.84
C ALA A 271 -34.06 -5.50 -26.00
N PHE A 272 -33.20 -4.89 -25.17
CA PHE A 272 -33.55 -3.75 -24.34
C PHE A 272 -32.64 -2.56 -24.63
N ILE A 273 -33.18 -1.36 -24.48
CA ILE A 273 -32.36 -0.18 -24.26
C ILE A 273 -31.68 -0.35 -22.90
N ALA A 274 -30.37 -0.15 -22.83
CA ALA A 274 -29.62 -0.32 -21.59
C ALA A 274 -30.19 0.58 -20.49
N ASP A 275 -30.71 -0.03 -19.43
CA ASP A 275 -31.37 0.63 -18.31
C ASP A 275 -30.44 0.83 -17.11
N GLU A 276 -29.27 0.22 -17.10
CA GLU A 276 -28.22 0.45 -16.10
C GLU A 276 -26.85 0.37 -16.77
N CYS A 277 -25.94 1.25 -16.36
CA CYS A 277 -24.52 1.15 -16.66
C CYS A 277 -23.71 1.66 -15.45
N ARG A 278 -22.71 0.89 -15.04
CA ARG A 278 -21.86 1.12 -13.88
C ARG A 278 -20.41 1.20 -14.33
N LEU A 279 -19.68 2.16 -13.77
CA LEU A 279 -18.27 2.40 -14.05
C LEU A 279 -17.51 2.39 -12.73
N TRP A 280 -16.60 1.45 -12.55
CA TRP A 280 -15.66 1.44 -11.44
C TRP A 280 -14.41 2.19 -11.84
N ILE A 281 -14.02 3.18 -11.04
CA ILE A 281 -12.85 4.02 -11.28
C ILE A 281 -11.87 3.96 -10.12
N THR A 282 -10.60 4.19 -10.43
CA THR A 282 -9.51 4.42 -9.47
C THR A 282 -9.03 5.85 -9.62
N VAL A 283 -8.79 6.53 -8.51
CA VAL A 283 -8.39 7.94 -8.49
C VAL A 283 -7.17 8.12 -7.60
N HIS A 284 -6.09 8.64 -8.18
CA HIS A 284 -4.88 9.01 -7.44
C HIS A 284 -4.91 10.49 -7.05
N PHE A 285 -4.46 10.81 -5.84
CA PHE A 285 -4.42 12.18 -5.31
C PHE A 285 -3.14 12.49 -4.53
N TYR A 286 -2.80 13.77 -4.42
CA TYR A 286 -1.56 14.19 -3.77
C TYR A 286 -1.67 14.22 -2.23
N PRO A 287 -0.55 14.21 -1.49
CA PRO A 287 -0.58 14.18 -0.01
C PRO A 287 -1.26 15.37 0.66
N ASN A 288 -1.31 16.53 0.01
CA ASN A 288 -2.01 17.71 0.50
C ASN A 288 -3.53 17.69 0.22
N GLU A 289 -4.04 16.59 -0.32
CA GLU A 289 -5.45 16.36 -0.61
C GLU A 289 -5.97 15.18 0.23
N THR A 290 -7.27 15.18 0.51
CA THR A 290 -7.96 14.08 1.18
C THR A 290 -8.89 13.37 0.20
N HIS A 291 -9.15 12.09 0.42
CA HIS A 291 -10.05 11.33 -0.43
C HIS A 291 -11.47 11.94 -0.45
N GLU A 292 -11.94 12.56 0.64
CA GLU A 292 -13.22 13.27 0.68
C GLU A 292 -13.25 14.52 -0.21
N GLN A 293 -12.15 15.28 -0.29
CA GLN A 293 -12.04 16.42 -1.20
C GLN A 293 -12.09 15.96 -2.66
N ILE A 294 -11.43 14.86 -2.97
CA ILE A 294 -11.39 14.26 -4.32
C ILE A 294 -12.74 13.72 -4.73
N ILE A 295 -13.42 12.97 -3.84
CA ILE A 295 -14.80 12.52 -4.03
C ILE A 295 -15.69 13.71 -4.39
N LYS A 296 -15.64 14.76 -3.57
CA LYS A 296 -16.48 15.94 -3.75
C LYS A 296 -16.20 16.64 -5.08
N GLU A 297 -14.92 16.78 -5.46
CA GLU A 297 -14.55 17.40 -6.73
C GLU A 297 -15.10 16.62 -7.93
N ILE A 298 -14.97 15.29 -7.93
CA ILE A 298 -15.50 14.43 -8.99
C ILE A 298 -17.02 14.51 -9.05
N GLU A 299 -17.71 14.37 -7.91
CA GLU A 299 -19.17 14.42 -7.84
C GLU A 299 -19.72 15.78 -8.32
N GLU A 300 -19.09 16.88 -7.92
CA GLU A 300 -19.48 18.22 -8.38
C GLU A 300 -19.25 18.42 -9.87
N TYR A 301 -18.13 17.93 -10.41
CA TYR A 301 -17.82 18.03 -11.84
C TYR A 301 -18.82 17.22 -12.67
N ILE A 302 -19.04 15.96 -12.31
CA ILE A 302 -20.02 15.09 -12.99
C ILE A 302 -21.45 15.61 -12.81
N GLY A 303 -21.79 16.16 -11.65
CA GLY A 303 -23.08 16.78 -11.38
C GLY A 303 -23.37 17.94 -12.35
N LYS A 304 -22.37 18.79 -12.65
CA LYS A 304 -22.50 19.88 -13.64
C LYS A 304 -22.74 19.34 -15.05
N VAL A 305 -22.04 18.27 -15.45
CA VAL A 305 -22.19 17.60 -16.76
C VAL A 305 -23.59 16.97 -16.89
N ALA A 306 -24.07 16.34 -15.82
CA ALA A 306 -25.40 15.74 -15.75
C ALA A 306 -26.50 16.80 -15.83
N ALA A 307 -26.34 17.93 -15.13
CA ALA A 307 -27.33 19.01 -15.09
C ALA A 307 -27.63 19.66 -16.46
N VAL A 308 -26.65 19.67 -17.38
CA VAL A 308 -26.83 20.21 -18.75
C VAL A 308 -27.29 19.16 -19.77
N ASP A 309 -27.37 17.89 -19.38
CA ASP A 309 -27.93 16.83 -20.20
C ASP A 309 -29.45 16.72 -19.96
N PRO A 310 -30.28 16.72 -21.00
CA PRO A 310 -31.74 16.64 -20.82
C PRO A 310 -32.21 15.42 -20.04
N TRP A 311 -31.54 14.27 -20.15
CA TRP A 311 -31.98 13.05 -19.48
C TRP A 311 -31.27 12.82 -18.14
N LEU A 312 -29.96 13.09 -18.04
CA LEU A 312 -29.24 12.93 -16.76
C LEU A 312 -29.64 13.98 -15.73
N SER A 313 -30.15 15.15 -16.14
CA SER A 313 -30.66 16.14 -15.17
C SER A 313 -31.87 15.64 -14.38
N GLU A 314 -32.70 14.79 -15.00
CA GLU A 314 -33.81 14.08 -14.31
C GLU A 314 -33.39 12.73 -13.72
N ASN A 315 -32.23 12.18 -14.14
CA ASN A 315 -31.72 10.86 -13.77
C ASN A 315 -30.22 10.95 -13.46
N PRO A 316 -29.83 11.63 -12.35
CA PRO A 316 -28.44 11.92 -12.07
C PRO A 316 -27.64 10.64 -11.78
N PRO A 317 -26.33 10.63 -12.10
CA PRO A 317 -25.44 9.54 -11.69
C PRO A 317 -25.44 9.34 -10.17
N GLN A 318 -25.32 8.09 -9.74
CA GLN A 318 -25.20 7.69 -8.35
C GLN A 318 -23.76 7.27 -8.07
N PHE A 319 -23.26 7.58 -6.89
CA PHE A 319 -21.87 7.30 -6.49
C PHE A 319 -21.82 6.36 -5.29
N LYS A 320 -20.87 5.44 -5.30
CA LYS A 320 -20.48 4.62 -4.15
C LYS A 320 -18.96 4.58 -4.10
N TRP A 321 -18.36 5.10 -3.04
CA TRP A 321 -16.91 5.20 -2.89
C TRP A 321 -16.40 4.28 -1.78
N GLY A 322 -15.15 3.83 -1.96
CA GLY A 322 -14.43 3.06 -0.96
C GLY A 322 -15.04 1.69 -0.66
N GLY A 323 -14.45 1.05 0.34
CA GLY A 323 -14.74 -0.30 0.81
C GLY A 323 -13.61 -0.74 1.74
N GLU A 324 -13.76 -1.92 2.33
CA GLU A 324 -12.73 -2.54 3.18
C GLU A 324 -12.03 -3.69 2.44
N SER A 325 -12.35 -3.93 1.16
CA SER A 325 -11.83 -5.06 0.37
C SER A 325 -12.05 -4.86 -1.14
N MET A 326 -10.99 -4.92 -1.93
CA MET A 326 -11.07 -5.00 -3.39
C MET A 326 -11.78 -6.27 -3.86
N ILE A 327 -11.71 -7.35 -3.08
CA ILE A 327 -12.30 -8.65 -3.44
C ILE A 327 -13.81 -8.65 -3.19
N VAL A 328 -14.23 -8.22 -2.00
CA VAL A 328 -15.63 -8.32 -1.55
C VAL A 328 -16.42 -7.08 -1.95
N ASP A 329 -15.93 -5.90 -1.62
CA ASP A 329 -16.67 -4.65 -1.80
C ASP A 329 -16.48 -4.06 -3.19
N ARG A 330 -15.42 -4.48 -3.90
CA ARG A 330 -14.89 -3.80 -5.08
C ARG A 330 -14.73 -2.31 -4.79
N GLY A 331 -14.01 -2.05 -3.71
CA GLY A 331 -13.83 -0.72 -3.14
C GLY A 331 -12.66 -0.74 -2.17
N GLU A 332 -11.84 0.29 -2.21
CA GLU A 332 -10.65 0.44 -1.37
C GLU A 332 -10.33 1.93 -1.16
N ILE A 333 -9.62 2.20 -0.07
CA ILE A 333 -9.09 3.52 0.28
C ILE A 333 -7.65 3.30 0.75
N PHE A 334 -6.72 3.98 0.11
CA PHE A 334 -5.37 4.18 0.60
C PHE A 334 -5.19 5.67 0.89
N PRO A 335 -5.01 6.06 2.16
CA PRO A 335 -4.68 7.44 2.47
C PRO A 335 -3.28 7.79 1.94
N SER A 336 -3.00 9.09 1.88
CA SER A 336 -1.67 9.59 1.55
C SER A 336 -0.75 9.68 2.77
N LEU A 337 0.55 9.64 2.53
CA LEU A 337 1.59 9.91 3.53
C LEU A 337 2.47 11.06 3.02
N GLU A 338 2.43 12.19 3.70
CA GLU A 338 3.41 13.25 3.49
C GLU A 338 4.69 12.92 4.24
N ILE A 339 5.84 13.02 3.55
CA ILE A 339 7.14 12.88 4.18
C ILE A 339 7.63 14.24 4.71
N ASP A 340 7.71 14.35 6.03
CA ASP A 340 8.27 15.53 6.69
C ASP A 340 9.81 15.44 6.76
N SER A 341 10.48 16.07 5.79
CA SER A 341 11.95 16.16 5.73
C SER A 341 12.59 16.83 6.95
N GLU A 342 11.83 17.63 7.70
CA GLU A 342 12.32 18.32 8.88
C GLU A 342 12.16 17.50 10.17
N HIS A 343 11.38 16.41 10.12
CA HIS A 343 11.14 15.52 11.26
C HIS A 343 12.45 14.90 11.76
N ALA A 344 12.61 14.84 13.08
CA ALA A 344 13.85 14.35 13.70
C ALA A 344 14.19 12.91 13.28
N ALA A 345 13.18 12.04 13.18
CA ALA A 345 13.38 10.65 12.77
C ALA A 345 13.84 10.52 11.32
N VAL A 346 13.30 11.32 10.41
CA VAL A 346 13.71 11.33 8.99
C VAL A 346 15.16 11.80 8.88
N LYS A 347 15.54 12.85 9.61
CA LYS A 347 16.94 13.31 9.68
C LYS A 347 17.88 12.25 10.27
N THR A 348 17.46 11.53 11.31
CA THR A 348 18.24 10.42 11.88
C THR A 348 18.40 9.30 10.86
N LEU A 349 17.33 8.87 10.19
CA LEU A 349 17.39 7.84 9.16
C LEU A 349 18.30 8.24 7.99
N SER A 350 18.22 9.49 7.52
CA SER A 350 19.14 10.03 6.51
C SER A 350 20.59 10.00 6.95
N SER A 351 20.88 10.47 8.16
CA SER A 351 22.25 10.45 8.68
C SER A 351 22.80 9.02 8.82
N VAL A 352 21.96 8.06 9.24
CA VAL A 352 22.35 6.65 9.36
C VAL A 352 22.58 6.03 7.99
N HIS A 353 21.67 6.25 7.04
CA HIS A 353 21.79 5.80 5.65
C HIS A 353 23.11 6.30 5.04
N GLU A 354 23.36 7.61 5.12
CA GLU A 354 24.57 8.24 4.56
C GLU A 354 25.84 7.71 5.20
N SER A 355 25.84 7.54 6.52
CA SER A 355 27.00 7.03 7.25
C SER A 355 27.33 5.58 6.90
N ILE A 356 26.33 4.74 6.63
CA ILE A 356 26.53 3.30 6.38
C ILE A 356 26.81 3.04 4.91
N LEU A 357 26.03 3.65 4.02
CA LEU A 357 26.10 3.38 2.58
C LEU A 357 27.08 4.28 1.84
N SER A 358 27.55 5.37 2.47
CA SER A 358 28.37 6.39 1.82
C SER A 358 27.73 6.96 0.54
N LYS A 359 26.39 6.99 0.52
CA LYS A 359 25.53 7.51 -0.54
C LYS A 359 24.58 8.54 0.09
N ASN A 360 24.21 9.59 -0.63
CA ASN A 360 23.25 10.58 -0.14
C ASN A 360 21.89 9.94 0.04
N ALA A 361 21.20 10.28 1.12
CA ALA A 361 19.80 9.92 1.28
C ALA A 361 18.95 10.61 0.20
N ILE A 362 18.02 9.87 -0.40
CA ILE A 362 17.07 10.39 -1.36
C ILE A 362 15.69 10.41 -0.69
N LEU A 363 15.07 11.60 -0.70
CA LEU A 363 13.70 11.80 -0.26
C LEU A 363 12.86 12.07 -1.50
N ASP A 364 11.84 11.25 -1.73
CA ASP A 364 10.94 11.39 -2.86
C ASP A 364 9.54 10.84 -2.53
N MET A 365 8.73 10.60 -3.55
CA MET A 365 7.36 10.16 -3.42
C MET A 365 7.14 8.89 -4.22
N SER A 366 6.57 7.87 -3.59
CA SER A 366 6.24 6.61 -4.26
C SER A 366 5.18 6.84 -5.34
N ALA A 367 5.33 6.20 -6.50
CA ALA A 367 4.31 6.20 -7.54
C ALA A 367 3.12 5.27 -7.22
N THR A 368 3.28 4.41 -6.21
CA THR A 368 2.26 3.46 -5.73
C THR A 368 1.74 3.88 -4.35
N VAL A 369 0.79 3.11 -3.85
CA VAL A 369 0.33 3.17 -2.47
C VAL A 369 0.89 2.01 -1.68
N THR A 370 1.03 2.23 -0.38
CA THR A 370 1.42 1.26 0.64
C THR A 370 0.54 1.48 1.87
N ASP A 371 0.75 0.67 2.91
CA ASP A 371 0.16 0.88 4.23
C ASP A 371 0.57 2.18 4.95
N GLY A 372 1.60 2.89 4.45
CA GLY A 372 2.12 4.14 5.03
C GLY A 372 1.06 5.22 5.26
N GLY A 373 0.06 5.30 4.38
CA GLY A 373 -1.04 6.25 4.50
C GLY A 373 -1.84 6.14 5.79
N TRP A 374 -1.99 4.93 6.34
CA TRP A 374 -2.78 4.72 7.56
C TRP A 374 -2.14 5.36 8.79
N PHE A 375 -0.81 5.48 8.83
CA PHE A 375 -0.14 6.19 9.92
C PHE A 375 -0.48 7.68 9.91
N SER A 376 -0.59 8.30 8.73
CA SER A 376 -0.97 9.70 8.55
C SER A 376 -2.38 9.98 9.11
N GLU A 377 -3.36 9.13 8.79
CA GLU A 377 -4.75 9.23 9.32
C GLU A 377 -4.81 9.16 10.86
N PHE A 378 -3.89 8.42 11.48
CA PHE A 378 -3.79 8.29 12.92
C PHE A 378 -2.77 9.24 13.56
N HIS A 379 -2.25 10.20 12.79
CA HIS A 379 -1.31 11.24 13.23
C HIS A 379 0.03 10.69 13.77
N ILE A 380 0.46 9.54 13.23
CA ILE A 380 1.76 8.92 13.50
C ILE A 380 2.70 9.33 12.37
N PRO A 381 3.76 10.12 12.62
CA PRO A 381 4.71 10.45 11.57
C PRO A 381 5.40 9.18 11.08
N ALA A 382 5.51 9.01 9.76
CA ALA A 382 6.01 7.78 9.16
C ALA A 382 6.86 8.04 7.91
N VAL A 383 7.59 7.01 7.49
CA VAL A 383 8.33 6.97 6.24
C VAL A 383 8.29 5.57 5.63
N ILE A 384 8.26 5.49 4.30
CA ILE A 384 8.45 4.25 3.55
C ILE A 384 9.95 4.10 3.27
N TYR A 385 10.55 2.99 3.68
CA TYR A 385 11.98 2.72 3.50
C TYR A 385 12.27 1.22 3.53
N GLY A 386 12.63 0.64 2.37
CA GLY A 386 12.93 -0.78 2.26
C GLY A 386 13.73 -1.16 1.00
N PRO A 387 14.14 -2.44 0.90
CA PRO A 387 14.93 -2.94 -0.22
C PRO A 387 14.04 -3.30 -1.42
N GLY A 388 14.65 -3.50 -2.59
CA GLY A 388 13.95 -3.81 -3.83
C GLY A 388 13.54 -2.57 -4.59
N THR A 389 13.25 -2.72 -5.89
CA THR A 389 12.79 -1.63 -6.75
C THR A 389 11.37 -1.90 -7.24
N LEU A 390 10.65 -0.83 -7.57
CA LEU A 390 9.27 -0.93 -8.05
C LEU A 390 9.15 -1.75 -9.35
N GLU A 391 10.18 -1.75 -10.21
CA GLU A 391 10.18 -2.54 -11.44
C GLU A 391 10.18 -4.05 -11.19
N GLU A 392 10.72 -4.47 -10.04
CA GLU A 392 10.78 -5.88 -9.65
C GLU A 392 9.51 -6.29 -8.88
N ALA A 393 8.87 -5.38 -8.15
CA ALA A 393 7.58 -5.61 -7.51
C ALA A 393 6.51 -6.03 -8.54
N HIS A 394 5.65 -6.98 -8.14
CA HIS A 394 4.58 -7.57 -8.96
C HIS A 394 5.03 -8.24 -10.28
N SER A 395 6.33 -8.31 -10.55
CA SER A 395 6.88 -8.86 -11.79
C SER A 395 6.97 -10.40 -11.78
N ILE A 396 7.15 -10.98 -12.97
CA ILE A 396 7.50 -12.39 -13.12
C ILE A 396 8.96 -12.58 -12.74
N ASN A 397 9.25 -13.55 -11.88
CA ASN A 397 10.57 -13.72 -11.27
C ASN A 397 10.99 -12.49 -10.44
N GLU A 398 10.03 -11.89 -9.72
CA GLU A 398 10.29 -10.86 -8.72
C GLU A 398 11.51 -11.24 -7.88
N LYS A 399 12.34 -10.23 -7.58
CA LYS A 399 13.62 -10.44 -6.94
C LYS A 399 14.09 -9.18 -6.22
N VAL A 400 14.99 -9.40 -5.26
CA VAL A 400 15.72 -8.33 -4.55
C VAL A 400 17.21 -8.57 -4.65
N GLU A 401 18.00 -7.52 -4.80
CA GLU A 401 19.45 -7.63 -4.81
C GLU A 401 19.93 -8.02 -3.39
N VAL A 402 20.73 -9.07 -3.30
CA VAL A 402 21.22 -9.58 -2.01
C VAL A 402 22.04 -8.52 -1.27
N GLU A 403 22.85 -7.75 -1.99
CA GLU A 403 23.64 -6.67 -1.38
C GLU A 403 22.74 -5.56 -0.86
N GLN A 404 21.73 -5.13 -1.62
CA GLN A 404 20.78 -4.12 -1.18
C GLN A 404 19.98 -4.57 0.05
N LEU A 405 19.58 -5.85 0.12
CA LEU A 405 18.93 -6.41 1.31
C LEU A 405 19.84 -6.37 2.55
N ILE A 406 21.14 -6.59 2.38
CA ILE A 406 22.14 -6.45 3.44
C ILE A 406 22.30 -4.97 3.84
N GLU A 407 22.41 -4.07 2.87
CA GLU A 407 22.48 -2.62 3.06
C GLU A 407 21.27 -2.10 3.84
N PHE A 408 20.06 -2.47 3.42
CA PHE A 408 18.80 -2.21 4.13
C PHE A 408 18.88 -2.66 5.59
N THR A 409 19.26 -3.93 5.80
CA THR A 409 19.29 -4.54 7.13
C THR A 409 20.28 -3.82 8.06
N LYS A 410 21.41 -3.35 7.52
CA LYS A 410 22.38 -2.53 8.27
C LYS A 410 21.78 -1.19 8.68
N VAL A 411 21.16 -0.47 7.73
CA VAL A 411 20.55 0.83 7.99
C VAL A 411 19.42 0.72 9.00
N ILE A 412 18.49 -0.21 8.83
CA ILE A 412 17.36 -0.36 9.76
C ILE A 412 17.81 -0.78 11.16
N THR A 413 18.85 -1.63 11.27
CA THR A 413 19.43 -2.02 12.57
C THR A 413 20.00 -0.81 13.31
N ALA A 414 20.81 0.00 12.62
CA ALA A 414 21.40 1.19 13.22
C ALA A 414 20.33 2.26 13.53
N PHE A 415 19.33 2.42 12.67
CA PHE A 415 18.23 3.36 12.89
C PHE A 415 17.39 2.98 14.11
N ILE A 416 16.99 1.70 14.24
CA ILE A 416 16.28 1.19 15.42
C ILE A 416 17.08 1.51 16.69
N TYR A 417 18.39 1.26 16.67
CA TYR A 417 19.25 1.55 17.80
C TYR A 417 19.27 3.06 18.10
N GLU A 418 19.63 3.91 17.15
CA GLU A 418 19.81 5.35 17.38
C GLU A 418 18.50 6.06 17.76
N TRP A 419 17.40 5.75 17.07
CA TRP A 419 16.11 6.37 17.34
C TRP A 419 15.58 5.99 18.72
N CYS A 420 15.58 4.70 19.08
CA CYS A 420 15.11 4.27 20.40
C CYS A 420 16.03 4.72 21.56
N HIS A 421 17.25 5.18 21.29
CA HIS A 421 18.13 5.84 22.28
C HIS A 421 17.96 7.37 22.32
N THR A 422 17.08 7.94 21.49
CA THR A 422 16.80 9.38 21.48
C THR A 422 15.80 9.74 22.57
N LYS A 423 16.06 10.81 23.32
CA LYS A 423 15.14 11.32 24.35
C LYS A 423 13.95 12.07 23.75
N LYS A 424 12.81 12.03 24.44
CA LYS A 424 11.56 12.66 23.99
C LYS A 424 11.61 14.18 23.89
#